data_AF-A0A944C3E2-F1
#
_entry.id   AF-A0A944C3E2-F1
#
_cell.length_a   1.000
_cell.length_b   1.000
_cell.length_c   1.000
_cell.angle_alpha   90.00
_cell.angle_beta   90.00
_cell.angle_gamma   90.00
#
_symmetry.space_group_name_H-M   'P 1'
#
loop_
_entity.id
_entity.type
_entity.pdbx_description
1 polymer ?
#
loop_
_entity_poly.entity_id
_entity_poly.type
_entity_poly.pdbx_seq_one_letter_code
_entity_poly.pdbx_strand_id
1 'polypeptide(L)'
;YPKYIIPYTPISIAVIVGVLLMPLCIKLFKKFALAIGACFSTAVFFVAELLFEQKVVVSTAETVTKLEDWQMFMCYIPPESFGETVTTYKTQTAVDILMGEYEPAFKLHFYIISVVLIITLLNCFYGFGQMIKSGEKKRLKSLILQSVCSLTFLGLCILACFTAFWRDGSIQVSALSAILMSAFFIVLGVTVGVFVGSFLLGKHKLVSVLTPSVVASAFTLLMYIGEMILLNGHLYSFGSGILFDSLPVIVCAPIDLIIILASGCITALIFTLLNKGKVSDENNR
;
A
#
# COMPACT_ATOMS: atom_id res chain seq x y z
N TYR A 1 13.00 16.63 -5.70
CA TYR A 1 11.86 15.97 -5.08
C TYR A 1 12.08 14.53 -5.41
N PRO A 2 12.45 13.72 -4.42
CA PRO A 2 13.00 12.39 -4.68
C PRO A 2 11.95 11.58 -5.44
N LYS A 3 12.33 11.01 -6.58
CA LYS A 3 11.38 10.40 -7.53
C LYS A 3 10.93 8.99 -7.10
N TYR A 4 11.59 8.40 -6.11
CA TYR A 4 11.50 6.99 -5.70
C TYR A 4 11.05 6.79 -4.24
N ILE A 5 10.26 7.71 -3.70
CA ILE A 5 9.77 7.61 -2.31
C ILE A 5 8.27 7.82 -2.30
N ILE A 6 7.59 7.12 -1.40
CA ILE A 6 6.20 7.42 -1.07
C ILE A 6 6.08 8.92 -0.76
N PRO A 7 5.23 9.68 -1.46
CA PRO A 7 5.10 11.12 -1.29
C PRO A 7 4.43 11.51 0.04
N TYR A 8 5.14 11.33 1.15
CA TYR A 8 4.62 11.57 2.50
C TYR A 8 4.20 13.01 2.74
N THR A 9 4.89 13.97 2.12
CA THR A 9 4.52 15.39 2.24
C THR A 9 3.15 15.67 1.62
N PRO A 10 2.88 15.32 0.34
CA PRO A 10 1.52 15.37 -0.22
C PRO A 10 0.49 14.56 0.55
N ILE A 11 0.82 13.35 1.00
CA ILE A 11 -0.10 12.52 1.80
C ILE A 11 -0.49 13.26 3.09
N SER A 12 0.48 13.82 3.79
CA SER A 12 0.25 14.55 5.04
C SER A 12 -0.62 15.79 4.81
N ILE A 13 -0.32 16.57 3.77
CA ILE A 13 -1.13 17.74 3.38
C ILE A 13 -2.57 17.30 3.07
N ALA A 14 -2.74 16.23 2.27
CA ALA A 14 -4.05 15.70 1.90
C ALA A 14 -4.85 15.24 3.13
N VAL A 15 -4.23 14.51 4.06
CA VAL A 15 -4.90 14.06 5.29
C VAL A 15 -5.26 15.23 6.20
N ILE A 16 -4.36 16.20 6.41
CA ILE A 16 -4.63 17.38 7.24
C ILE A 16 -5.81 18.16 6.66
N VAL A 17 -5.79 18.45 5.35
CA VAL A 17 -6.87 19.17 4.67
C VAL A 17 -8.18 18.38 4.75
N GLY A 18 -8.14 17.07 4.53
CA GLY A 18 -9.31 16.19 4.66
C GLY A 18 -9.93 16.19 6.06
N VAL A 19 -9.09 16.16 7.10
CA VAL A 19 -9.54 16.23 8.50
C VAL A 19 -10.10 17.61 8.83
N LEU A 20 -9.49 18.70 8.36
CA LEU A 20 -10.00 20.06 8.56
C LEU A 20 -11.35 20.30 7.89
N LEU A 21 -11.60 19.65 6.75
CA LEU A 21 -12.88 19.71 6.04
C LEU A 21 -13.97 18.81 6.67
N MET A 22 -13.61 17.94 7.60
CA MET A 22 -14.53 17.02 8.27
C MET A 22 -15.79 17.68 8.85
N PRO A 23 -15.73 18.74 9.68
CA PRO A 23 -16.93 19.38 10.22
C PRO A 23 -17.88 19.90 9.13
N LEU A 24 -17.31 20.45 8.05
CA LEU A 24 -18.07 20.95 6.90
C LEU A 24 -18.72 19.80 6.13
N CYS A 25 -17.96 18.76 5.80
CA CYS A 25 -18.43 17.60 5.06
C CYS A 25 -19.53 16.85 5.82
N ILE A 26 -19.38 16.68 7.15
CA ILE A 26 -20.39 16.04 8.00
C ILE A 26 -21.68 16.87 8.05
N LYS A 27 -21.58 18.21 8.07
CA LYS A 27 -22.73 19.10 8.10
C LYS A 27 -23.49 19.11 6.77
N LEU A 28 -22.78 19.17 5.64
CA LEU A 28 -23.37 19.30 4.31
C LEU A 28 -23.85 17.96 3.74
N PHE A 29 -23.01 16.93 3.79
CA PHE A 29 -23.22 15.69 3.02
C PHE A 29 -23.63 14.48 3.86
N LYS A 30 -23.64 14.62 5.20
CA LYS A 30 -24.09 13.60 6.17
C LYS A 30 -23.50 12.21 5.89
N LYS A 31 -24.27 11.34 5.22
CA LYS A 31 -23.91 9.95 4.90
C LYS A 31 -22.76 9.84 3.87
N PHE A 32 -22.61 10.83 2.99
CA PHE A 32 -21.56 10.85 1.96
C PHE A 32 -20.32 11.66 2.38
N ALA A 33 -20.28 12.15 3.63
CA ALA A 33 -19.20 13.02 4.12
C ALA A 33 -17.81 12.41 3.95
N LEU A 34 -17.67 11.10 4.22
CA LEU A 34 -16.41 10.40 4.03
C LEU A 34 -16.03 10.29 2.56
N ALA A 35 -16.95 9.88 1.69
CA ALA A 35 -16.66 9.66 0.27
C ALA A 35 -16.21 10.97 -0.41
N ILE A 36 -16.90 12.07 -0.10
CA ILE A 36 -16.57 13.39 -0.63
C ILE A 36 -15.26 13.91 -0.03
N GLY A 37 -15.06 13.75 1.28
CA GLY A 37 -13.81 14.13 1.95
C GLY A 37 -12.61 13.35 1.41
N ALA A 38 -12.76 12.05 1.16
CA ALA A 38 -11.74 11.20 0.56
C ALA A 38 -11.44 11.62 -0.88
N CYS A 39 -12.47 11.82 -1.72
CA CYS A 39 -12.29 12.29 -3.09
C CYS A 39 -11.55 13.63 -3.14
N PHE A 40 -11.95 14.59 -2.30
CA PHE A 40 -11.28 15.89 -2.21
C PHE A 40 -9.83 15.75 -1.73
N SER A 41 -9.57 14.94 -0.71
CA SER A 41 -8.21 14.74 -0.19
C SER A 41 -7.31 14.05 -1.21
N THR A 42 -7.82 13.07 -1.95
CA THR A 42 -7.10 12.45 -3.07
C THR A 42 -6.80 13.45 -4.19
N ALA A 43 -7.72 14.37 -4.50
CA ALA A 43 -7.44 15.45 -5.46
C ALA A 43 -6.34 16.40 -4.95
N VAL A 44 -6.39 16.79 -3.67
CA VAL A 44 -5.34 17.60 -3.03
C VAL A 44 -3.99 16.90 -3.08
N PHE A 45 -3.97 15.58 -2.85
CA PHE A 45 -2.77 14.77 -2.97
C PHE A 45 -2.13 14.88 -4.36
N PHE A 46 -2.90 14.65 -5.43
CA PHE A 46 -2.36 14.73 -6.80
C PHE A 46 -1.92 16.15 -7.18
N VAL A 47 -2.66 17.18 -6.76
CA VAL A 47 -2.26 18.58 -6.99
C VAL A 47 -0.96 18.90 -6.25
N ALA A 48 -0.84 18.50 -4.99
CA ALA A 48 0.37 18.73 -4.21
C ALA A 48 1.57 17.98 -4.82
N GLU A 49 1.40 16.71 -5.18
CA GLU A 49 2.44 15.91 -5.85
C GLU A 49 2.91 16.58 -7.14
N LEU A 50 1.98 16.98 -8.02
CA LEU A 50 2.31 17.63 -9.29
C LEU A 50 3.03 18.98 -9.07
N LEU A 51 2.60 19.77 -8.08
CA LEU A 51 3.26 21.03 -7.74
C LEU A 51 4.69 20.81 -7.22
N PHE A 52 4.91 19.81 -6.38
CA PHE A 52 6.25 19.51 -5.87
C PHE A 52 7.16 18.93 -6.95
N GLU A 53 6.63 18.10 -7.85
CA GLU A 53 7.36 17.63 -9.03
C GLU A 53 7.83 18.81 -9.89
N GLN A 54 6.91 19.71 -10.26
CA GLN A 54 7.23 20.85 -11.13
C GLN A 54 8.17 21.87 -10.47
N LYS A 55 7.99 22.19 -9.18
CA LYS A 55 8.81 23.22 -8.52
C LYS A 55 10.21 22.76 -8.15
N VAL A 56 10.41 21.49 -7.80
CA VAL A 56 11.72 21.04 -7.30
C VAL A 56 12.61 20.48 -8.43
N VAL A 57 12.03 19.96 -9.51
CA VAL A 57 12.82 19.52 -10.68
C VAL A 57 13.48 20.70 -11.40
N VAL A 58 12.91 21.89 -11.34
CA VAL A 58 13.43 23.10 -12.00
C VAL A 58 14.46 23.86 -11.14
N SER A 59 14.55 23.59 -9.83
CA SER A 59 15.25 24.48 -8.88
C SER A 59 16.56 23.94 -8.28
N THR A 60 17.05 22.75 -8.62
CA THR A 60 18.23 22.17 -7.95
C THR A 60 19.41 21.96 -8.89
N ALA A 61 20.32 22.94 -8.93
CA ALA A 61 21.68 22.84 -9.46
C ALA A 61 22.74 22.59 -8.37
N GLU A 62 22.33 22.41 -7.10
CA GLU A 62 23.26 22.23 -5.98
C GLU A 62 23.20 20.82 -5.37
N THR A 63 24.39 20.24 -5.29
CA THR A 63 24.77 18.93 -4.76
C THR A 63 24.73 18.92 -3.24
N VAL A 64 23.56 18.63 -2.66
CA VAL A 64 23.45 18.25 -1.25
C VAL A 64 23.06 16.79 -1.22
N THR A 65 23.81 15.94 -0.52
CA THR A 65 23.51 14.52 -0.44
C THR A 65 22.15 14.32 0.21
N LYS A 66 21.16 13.88 -0.55
CA LYS A 66 19.76 13.72 -0.11
C LYS A 66 19.58 12.33 0.50
N LEU A 67 18.51 12.14 1.27
CA LEU A 67 18.05 10.82 1.74
C LEU A 67 17.91 9.79 0.59
N GLU A 68 17.71 10.29 -0.63
CA GLU A 68 17.73 9.57 -1.90
C GLU A 68 19.08 8.92 -2.22
N ASP A 69 20.20 9.61 -1.95
CA ASP A 69 21.54 9.04 -2.11
C ASP A 69 21.74 7.89 -1.12
N TRP A 70 21.07 7.93 0.04
CA TRP A 70 21.15 6.85 1.03
C TRP A 70 20.32 5.61 0.62
N GLN A 71 19.14 5.78 0.04
CA GLN A 71 18.35 4.66 -0.50
C GLN A 71 18.99 4.03 -1.74
N MET A 72 19.55 4.86 -2.65
CA MET A 72 20.32 4.39 -3.81
C MET A 72 21.64 3.75 -3.39
N PHE A 73 22.32 4.27 -2.37
CA PHE A 73 23.54 3.68 -1.80
C PHE A 73 23.28 2.28 -1.22
N MET A 74 22.13 2.06 -0.59
CA MET A 74 21.73 0.73 -0.10
C MET A 74 21.36 -0.24 -1.24
N CYS A 75 21.16 0.25 -2.47
CA CYS A 75 20.95 -0.57 -3.67
C CYS A 75 22.24 -0.70 -4.52
N TYR A 76 23.27 0.11 -4.26
CA TYR A 76 24.50 0.16 -5.06
C TYR A 76 25.56 -0.76 -4.46
N ILE A 77 25.70 -1.95 -5.05
CA ILE A 77 26.92 -2.73 -4.93
C ILE A 77 27.82 -2.28 -6.09
N PRO A 78 29.01 -1.68 -5.84
CA PRO A 78 29.96 -1.43 -6.91
C PRO A 78 30.32 -2.78 -7.56
N PRO A 79 30.28 -2.92 -8.89
CA PRO A 79 30.79 -4.12 -9.52
C PRO A 79 32.25 -4.27 -9.07
N GLU A 80 32.58 -5.44 -8.51
CA GLU A 80 33.95 -5.75 -8.13
C GLU A 80 34.85 -5.41 -9.31
N SER A 81 35.76 -4.46 -9.09
CA SER A 81 36.74 -4.04 -10.07
C SER A 81 37.81 -5.11 -10.22
N PHE A 82 37.46 -6.32 -10.66
CA PHE A 82 38.43 -7.34 -11.06
C PHE A 82 37.83 -8.32 -12.06
N GLY A 83 38.13 -8.08 -13.34
CA GLY A 83 38.11 -9.11 -14.39
C GLY A 83 36.82 -9.21 -15.20
N GLU A 84 36.91 -8.72 -16.44
CA GLU A 84 36.25 -9.21 -17.66
C GLU A 84 35.07 -10.18 -17.49
N THR A 85 33.84 -9.77 -17.89
CA THR A 85 33.02 -10.50 -18.89
C THR A 85 31.68 -9.82 -19.16
N VAL A 86 31.52 -9.38 -20.41
CA VAL A 86 30.32 -9.42 -21.27
C VAL A 86 28.96 -9.12 -20.63
N THR A 87 28.47 -7.90 -20.86
CA THR A 87 27.07 -7.49 -20.75
C THR A 87 26.17 -8.41 -21.59
N THR A 88 25.55 -9.37 -20.91
CA THR A 88 24.53 -10.23 -21.50
C THR A 88 23.18 -9.66 -21.07
N TYR A 89 22.23 -9.46 -21.99
CA TYR A 89 20.87 -8.94 -21.73
C TYR A 89 20.03 -9.74 -20.69
N LYS A 90 20.63 -10.75 -20.04
CA LYS A 90 20.10 -11.58 -18.96
C LYS A 90 20.41 -11.03 -17.55
N THR A 91 21.15 -9.93 -17.44
CA THR A 91 21.59 -9.33 -16.17
C THR A 91 21.11 -7.88 -16.06
N GLN A 92 19.80 -7.64 -16.04
CA GLN A 92 19.29 -6.34 -15.59
C GLN A 92 19.24 -6.34 -14.07
N THR A 93 20.02 -5.47 -13.44
CA THR A 93 19.83 -5.20 -12.02
C THR A 93 18.59 -4.34 -11.85
N ALA A 94 17.85 -4.51 -10.75
CA ALA A 94 16.73 -3.63 -10.45
C ALA A 94 17.17 -2.16 -10.37
N VAL A 95 18.46 -1.91 -10.11
CA VAL A 95 19.10 -0.61 -10.16
C VAL A 95 19.12 -0.04 -11.58
N ASP A 96 19.48 -0.82 -12.60
CA ASP A 96 19.49 -0.37 -13.99
C ASP A 96 18.08 -0.04 -14.51
N ILE A 97 17.06 -0.77 -14.03
CA ILE A 97 15.65 -0.52 -14.34
C ILE A 97 15.15 0.73 -13.60
N LEU A 98 15.52 0.90 -12.33
CA LEU A 98 15.18 2.08 -11.55
C LEU A 98 15.93 3.35 -12.01
N MET A 99 17.11 3.22 -12.61
CA MET A 99 17.89 4.32 -13.22
C MET A 99 17.52 4.61 -14.70
N GLY A 100 16.57 3.86 -15.28
CA GLY A 100 16.09 4.03 -16.65
C GLY A 100 15.33 5.33 -16.91
N GLU A 101 15.10 5.64 -18.20
CA GLU A 101 14.40 6.85 -18.65
C GLU A 101 13.01 7.01 -18.00
N TYR A 102 12.65 8.27 -17.73
CA TYR A 102 11.45 8.68 -16.99
C TYR A 102 10.16 8.11 -17.59
N GLU A 103 9.52 7.17 -16.90
CA GLU A 103 8.16 6.72 -17.23
C GLU A 103 7.19 6.93 -16.04
N PRO A 104 6.08 7.66 -16.19
CA PRO A 104 5.14 7.95 -15.10
C PRO A 104 4.48 6.68 -14.55
N ALA A 105 4.52 5.58 -15.30
CA ALA A 105 4.02 4.27 -14.90
C ALA A 105 4.74 3.71 -13.66
N PHE A 106 6.04 4.04 -13.47
CA PHE A 106 6.81 3.62 -12.29
C PHE A 106 6.25 4.14 -10.96
N LYS A 107 5.51 5.26 -10.97
CA LYS A 107 4.92 5.82 -9.74
C LYS A 107 3.59 5.20 -9.33
N LEU A 108 2.98 4.40 -10.21
CA LEU A 108 1.66 3.82 -9.98
C LEU A 108 1.63 2.97 -8.69
N HIS A 109 2.68 2.20 -8.43
CA HIS A 109 2.82 1.40 -7.19
C HIS A 109 2.75 2.28 -5.94
N PHE A 110 3.51 3.38 -5.92
CA PHE A 110 3.54 4.33 -4.79
C PHE A 110 2.23 5.13 -4.66
N TYR A 111 1.56 5.45 -5.78
CA TYR A 111 0.28 6.15 -5.76
C TYR A 111 -0.86 5.27 -5.23
N ILE A 112 -0.88 3.97 -5.54
CA ILE A 112 -1.84 3.04 -4.92
C ILE A 112 -1.67 3.05 -3.40
N ILE A 113 -0.44 2.87 -2.91
CA ILE A 113 -0.12 2.90 -1.48
C ILE A 113 -0.58 4.22 -0.85
N SER A 114 -0.28 5.35 -1.49
CA SER A 114 -0.62 6.69 -1.02
C SER A 114 -2.14 6.89 -0.89
N VAL A 115 -2.90 6.50 -1.92
CA VAL A 115 -4.37 6.60 -1.92
C VAL A 115 -4.98 5.71 -0.84
N VAL A 116 -4.48 4.47 -0.69
CA VAL A 116 -4.93 3.56 0.36
C VAL A 116 -4.68 4.17 1.75
N LEU A 117 -3.49 4.73 2.01
CA LEU A 117 -3.19 5.40 3.28
C LEU A 117 -4.14 6.57 3.55
N ILE A 118 -4.37 7.45 2.57
CA ILE A 118 -5.26 8.61 2.72
C ILE A 118 -6.68 8.16 3.08
N ILE A 119 -7.25 7.23 2.30
CA ILE A 119 -8.66 6.79 2.48
C ILE A 119 -8.82 6.09 3.83
N THR A 120 -7.88 5.23 4.19
CA THR A 120 -7.97 4.41 5.41
C THR A 120 -7.80 5.24 6.68
N LEU A 121 -6.86 6.20 6.68
CA LEU A 121 -6.69 7.15 7.78
C LEU A 121 -7.90 8.08 7.92
N LEU A 122 -8.41 8.62 6.80
CA LEU A 122 -9.61 9.45 6.82
C LEU A 122 -10.83 8.69 7.34
N ASN A 123 -10.97 7.39 7.01
CA ASN A 123 -12.03 6.55 7.57
C ASN A 123 -11.95 6.46 9.10
N CYS A 124 -10.75 6.34 9.67
CA CYS A 124 -10.57 6.38 11.11
C CYS A 124 -11.01 7.73 11.68
N PHE A 125 -10.49 8.84 11.15
CA PHE A 125 -10.80 10.17 11.67
C PHE A 125 -12.29 10.52 11.57
N TYR A 126 -12.91 10.32 10.40
CA TYR A 126 -14.34 10.56 10.21
C TYR A 126 -15.20 9.58 11.00
N GLY A 127 -14.79 8.32 11.08
CA GLY A 127 -15.51 7.29 11.84
C GLY A 127 -15.56 7.60 13.33
N PHE A 128 -14.42 7.92 13.94
CA PHE A 128 -14.38 8.34 15.34
C PHE A 128 -15.07 9.69 15.56
N GLY A 129 -14.87 10.67 14.68
CA GLY A 129 -15.53 11.98 14.77
C GLY A 129 -17.06 11.87 14.72
N GLN A 130 -17.60 11.04 13.81
CA GLN A 130 -19.03 10.78 13.74
C GLN A 130 -19.55 10.01 14.96
N MET A 131 -18.77 9.08 15.49
CA MET A 131 -19.13 8.33 16.70
C MET A 131 -19.19 9.24 17.95
N ILE A 132 -18.24 10.17 18.09
CA ILE A 132 -18.23 11.16 19.18
C ILE A 132 -19.46 12.07 19.08
N LYS A 133 -19.83 12.50 17.86
CA LYS A 133 -20.99 13.37 17.65
C LYS A 133 -22.34 12.67 17.82
N SER A 134 -22.46 11.41 17.40
CA SER A 134 -23.72 10.66 17.40
C SER A 134 -23.95 9.79 18.63
N GLY A 135 -22.90 9.43 19.36
CA GLY A 135 -22.95 8.50 20.49
C GLY A 135 -23.13 7.01 20.11
N GLU A 136 -23.34 6.68 18.83
CA GLU A 136 -23.58 5.31 18.39
C GLU A 136 -22.29 4.47 18.30
N LYS A 137 -22.10 3.52 19.24
CA LYS A 137 -20.92 2.65 19.28
C LYS A 137 -20.97 1.44 18.33
N LYS A 138 -21.91 1.39 17.39
CA LYS A 138 -22.12 0.22 16.50
C LYS A 138 -20.88 -0.15 15.67
N ARG A 139 -20.10 0.85 15.22
CA ARG A 139 -18.90 0.66 14.38
C ARG A 139 -17.59 0.64 15.17
N LEU A 140 -17.63 0.73 16.51
CA LEU A 140 -16.43 0.87 17.34
C LEU A 140 -15.41 -0.25 17.10
N LYS A 141 -15.83 -1.52 17.21
CA LYS A 141 -14.94 -2.69 17.02
C LYS A 141 -14.26 -2.66 15.64
N SER A 142 -15.02 -2.29 14.59
CA SER A 142 -14.49 -2.21 13.24
C SER A 142 -13.55 -1.02 13.01
N LEU A 143 -13.80 0.13 13.67
CA LEU A 143 -12.94 1.31 13.57
C LEU A 143 -11.62 1.12 14.32
N ILE A 144 -11.64 0.42 15.46
CA ILE A 144 -10.40 0.02 16.16
C ILE A 144 -9.58 -0.88 15.26
N LEU A 145 -10.19 -1.91 14.67
CA LEU A 145 -9.50 -2.80 13.74
C LEU A 145 -8.92 -2.05 12.54
N GLN A 146 -9.70 -1.16 11.92
CA GLN A 146 -9.20 -0.32 10.82
C GLN A 146 -8.00 0.51 11.25
N SER A 147 -8.02 1.07 12.46
CA SER A 147 -6.93 1.90 12.98
C SER A 147 -5.66 1.10 13.20
N VAL A 148 -5.79 -0.10 13.78
CA VAL A 148 -4.66 -1.03 13.94
C VAL A 148 -4.07 -1.39 12.57
N CYS A 149 -4.90 -1.82 11.61
CA CYS A 149 -4.42 -2.14 10.26
C CYS A 149 -3.76 -0.94 9.57
N SER A 150 -4.36 0.25 9.65
CA SER A 150 -3.83 1.46 8.99
C SER A 150 -2.51 1.91 9.61
N LEU A 151 -2.35 1.82 10.93
CA LEU A 151 -1.11 2.14 11.62
C LEU A 151 -0.02 1.10 11.34
N THR A 152 -0.35 -0.19 11.33
CA THR A 152 0.58 -1.25 10.94
C THR A 152 1.03 -1.06 9.50
N PHE A 153 0.10 -0.75 8.58
CA PHE A 153 0.42 -0.50 7.18
C PHE A 153 1.30 0.74 7.00
N LEU A 154 0.98 1.85 7.67
CA LEU A 154 1.83 3.06 7.68
C LEU A 154 3.22 2.75 8.23
N GLY A 155 3.32 2.01 9.33
CA GLY A 155 4.59 1.59 9.91
C GLY A 155 5.42 0.75 8.94
N LEU A 156 4.80 -0.19 8.22
CA LEU A 156 5.46 -0.96 7.17
C LEU A 156 5.86 -0.10 5.96
N CYS A 157 5.08 0.92 5.59
CA CYS A 157 5.45 1.87 4.54
C CYS A 157 6.69 2.68 4.92
N ILE A 158 6.73 3.18 6.16
CA ILE A 158 7.87 3.91 6.72
C ILE A 158 9.09 2.98 6.75
N LEU A 159 8.92 1.75 7.26
CA LEU A 159 9.97 0.74 7.27
C LEU A 159 10.49 0.45 5.86
N ALA A 160 9.61 0.24 4.89
CA ALA A 160 9.98 0.03 3.50
C ALA A 160 10.75 1.23 2.91
N CYS A 161 10.43 2.46 3.30
CA CYS A 161 11.18 3.63 2.87
C CYS A 161 12.57 3.70 3.50
N PHE A 162 12.75 3.28 4.76
CA PHE A 162 14.07 3.24 5.40
C PHE A 162 14.90 2.01 5.03
N THR A 163 14.29 0.94 4.54
CA THR A 163 14.99 -0.34 4.37
C THR A 163 15.01 -0.83 2.94
N ALA A 164 14.09 -0.35 2.07
CA ALA A 164 13.77 -0.88 0.75
C ALA A 164 14.03 -2.39 0.67
N PHE A 165 13.54 -3.07 1.71
CA PHE A 165 13.88 -4.40 2.21
C PHE A 165 15.15 -5.04 1.63
N TRP A 166 16.31 -4.46 1.96
CA TRP A 166 17.68 -4.93 1.72
C TRP A 166 17.89 -5.65 0.39
N ARG A 167 17.96 -4.86 -0.69
CA ARG A 167 18.18 -5.33 -2.06
C ARG A 167 19.61 -5.07 -2.51
N ASP A 168 20.24 -6.12 -3.00
CA ASP A 168 21.58 -6.10 -3.59
C ASP A 168 21.55 -5.72 -5.09
N GLY A 169 20.46 -5.12 -5.56
CA GLY A 169 20.20 -4.85 -6.98
C GLY A 169 19.81 -6.09 -7.80
N SER A 170 19.80 -7.30 -7.24
CA SER A 170 19.33 -8.52 -7.90
C SER A 170 17.80 -8.65 -7.89
N ILE A 171 17.24 -9.33 -8.90
CA ILE A 171 15.82 -9.73 -8.95
C ILE A 171 15.52 -10.80 -7.88
N GLN A 172 16.51 -11.60 -7.52
CA GLN A 172 16.42 -12.58 -6.45
C GLN A 172 16.68 -11.91 -5.11
N VAL A 173 15.70 -11.95 -4.21
CA VAL A 173 15.73 -11.30 -2.89
C VAL A 173 16.07 -12.29 -1.78
N SER A 174 16.68 -11.78 -0.71
CA SER A 174 16.95 -12.56 0.50
C SER A 174 15.65 -13.06 1.14
N ALA A 175 15.72 -14.17 1.89
CA ALA A 175 14.56 -14.75 2.56
C ALA A 175 13.87 -13.75 3.52
N LEU A 176 14.65 -12.90 4.19
CA LEU A 176 14.11 -11.87 5.07
C LEU A 176 13.32 -10.82 4.29
N SER A 177 13.84 -10.37 3.15
CA SER A 177 13.18 -9.43 2.26
C SER A 177 11.88 -10.01 1.68
N ALA A 178 11.91 -11.28 1.24
CA ALA A 178 10.74 -11.98 0.74
C ALA A 178 9.61 -12.06 1.79
N ILE A 179 9.94 -12.36 3.05
CA ILE A 179 8.97 -12.38 4.16
C ILE A 179 8.36 -10.99 4.39
N LEU A 180 9.20 -9.95 4.43
CA LEU A 180 8.75 -8.57 4.66
C LEU A 180 7.87 -8.06 3.52
N MET A 181 8.22 -8.37 2.27
CA MET A 181 7.45 -8.01 1.09
C MET A 181 6.10 -8.75 1.06
N SER A 182 6.11 -10.06 1.34
CA SER A 182 4.88 -10.85 1.47
C SER A 182 3.97 -10.28 2.56
N ALA A 183 4.53 -9.96 3.73
CA ALA A 183 3.78 -9.35 4.82
C ALA A 183 3.22 -7.97 4.44
N PHE A 184 3.99 -7.14 3.73
CA PHE A 184 3.55 -5.85 3.22
C PHE A 184 2.31 -5.98 2.32
N PHE A 185 2.35 -6.93 1.38
CA PHE A 185 1.28 -7.15 0.39
C PHE A 185 0.00 -7.70 1.04
N ILE A 186 0.17 -8.61 2.02
CA ILE A 186 -0.94 -9.13 2.83
C ILE A 186 -1.57 -8.01 3.66
N VAL A 187 -0.76 -7.24 4.38
CA VAL A 187 -1.26 -6.15 5.26
C VAL A 187 -1.97 -5.08 4.44
N LEU A 188 -1.46 -4.73 3.26
CA LEU A 188 -2.13 -3.81 2.33
C LEU A 188 -3.52 -4.33 1.94
N GLY A 189 -3.59 -5.58 1.45
CA GLY A 189 -4.87 -6.21 1.07
C GLY A 189 -5.85 -6.26 2.23
N VAL A 190 -5.40 -6.71 3.40
CA VAL A 190 -6.21 -6.75 4.63
C VAL A 190 -6.68 -5.35 5.03
N THR A 191 -5.84 -4.32 4.92
CA THR A 191 -6.21 -2.95 5.29
C THR A 191 -7.35 -2.41 4.41
N VAL A 192 -7.32 -2.70 3.10
CA VAL A 192 -8.41 -2.32 2.18
C VAL A 192 -9.65 -3.18 2.41
N GLY A 193 -9.47 -4.48 2.64
CA GLY A 193 -10.55 -5.39 3.00
C GLY A 193 -11.29 -4.96 4.26
N VAL A 194 -10.56 -4.63 5.33
CA VAL A 194 -11.11 -4.10 6.59
C VAL A 194 -11.82 -2.77 6.36
N PHE A 195 -11.30 -1.91 5.49
CA PHE A 195 -11.97 -0.65 5.14
C PHE A 195 -13.36 -0.91 4.56
N VAL A 196 -13.46 -1.76 3.54
CA VAL A 196 -14.75 -2.11 2.92
C VAL A 196 -15.67 -2.82 3.90
N GLY A 197 -15.15 -3.80 4.64
CA GLY A 197 -15.93 -4.55 5.62
C GLY A 197 -16.44 -3.70 6.77
N SER A 198 -15.79 -2.57 7.09
CA SER A 198 -16.26 -1.62 8.11
C SER A 198 -17.62 -0.97 7.79
N PHE A 199 -18.03 -0.97 6.51
CA PHE A 199 -19.34 -0.49 6.06
C PHE A 199 -20.35 -1.62 5.84
N LEU A 200 -19.88 -2.85 5.68
CA LEU A 200 -20.71 -4.04 5.43
C LEU A 200 -21.02 -4.83 6.70
N LEU A 201 -20.40 -4.47 7.82
CA LEU A 201 -20.62 -5.09 9.12
C LEU A 201 -22.10 -5.08 9.52
N GLY A 202 -22.67 -6.26 9.80
CA GLY A 202 -24.08 -6.42 10.16
C GLY A 202 -25.04 -6.65 8.98
N LYS A 203 -24.54 -6.75 7.75
CA LYS A 203 -25.32 -7.29 6.61
C LYS A 203 -25.27 -8.82 6.60
N HIS A 204 -25.96 -9.44 5.64
CA HIS A 204 -25.94 -10.89 5.44
C HIS A 204 -24.51 -11.45 5.39
N LYS A 205 -24.29 -12.61 6.00
CA LYS A 205 -22.96 -13.21 6.22
C LYS A 205 -22.12 -13.30 4.95
N LEU A 206 -22.74 -13.65 3.82
CA LEU A 206 -22.04 -13.70 2.53
C LEU A 206 -21.51 -12.33 2.12
N VAL A 207 -22.32 -11.27 2.19
CA VAL A 207 -21.89 -9.92 1.79
C VAL A 207 -20.87 -9.33 2.76
N SER A 208 -21.02 -9.58 4.07
CA SER A 208 -20.11 -9.04 5.07
C SER A 208 -18.76 -9.74 5.13
N VAL A 209 -18.61 -10.95 4.56
CA VAL A 209 -17.37 -11.73 4.60
C VAL A 209 -16.73 -11.85 3.21
N LEU A 210 -17.53 -12.21 2.19
CA LEU A 210 -17.03 -12.44 0.84
C LEU A 210 -16.58 -11.14 0.17
N THR A 211 -17.38 -10.07 0.26
CA THR A 211 -17.03 -8.80 -0.41
C THR A 211 -15.72 -8.20 0.13
N PRO A 212 -15.49 -8.08 1.45
CA PRO A 212 -14.20 -7.63 1.97
C PRO A 212 -13.02 -8.52 1.56
N SER A 213 -13.23 -9.85 1.53
CA SER A 213 -12.21 -10.83 1.14
C SER A 213 -11.81 -10.71 -0.32
N VAL A 214 -12.78 -10.62 -1.23
CA VAL A 214 -12.52 -10.44 -2.67
C VAL A 214 -11.82 -9.10 -2.92
N VAL A 215 -12.24 -8.03 -2.25
CA VAL A 215 -11.58 -6.72 -2.38
C VAL A 215 -10.14 -6.77 -1.87
N ALA A 216 -9.87 -7.46 -0.76
CA ALA A 216 -8.52 -7.63 -0.24
C ALA A 216 -7.60 -8.32 -1.25
N SER A 217 -8.03 -9.46 -1.80
CA SER A 217 -7.28 -10.18 -2.84
C SER A 217 -7.11 -9.35 -4.11
N ALA A 218 -8.14 -8.62 -4.54
CA ALA A 218 -8.06 -7.76 -5.73
C ALA A 218 -7.05 -6.62 -5.56
N PHE A 219 -6.99 -5.98 -4.39
CA PHE A 219 -5.99 -4.94 -4.12
C PHE A 219 -4.58 -5.50 -3.95
N THR A 220 -4.41 -6.70 -3.37
CA THR A 220 -3.11 -7.38 -3.36
C THR A 220 -2.65 -7.70 -4.78
N LEU A 221 -3.55 -8.18 -5.66
CA LEU A 221 -3.24 -8.39 -7.07
C LEU A 221 -2.86 -7.09 -7.78
N LEU A 222 -3.60 -5.99 -7.52
CA LEU A 222 -3.28 -4.68 -8.09
C LEU A 222 -1.89 -4.19 -7.69
N MET A 223 -1.44 -4.53 -6.48
CA MET A 223 -0.07 -4.22 -6.03
C MET A 223 0.98 -5.03 -6.77
N TYR A 224 0.74 -6.31 -7.03
CA TYR A 224 1.60 -7.13 -7.89
C TYR A 224 1.67 -6.58 -9.33
N ILE A 225 0.54 -6.12 -9.88
CA ILE A 225 0.54 -5.42 -11.17
C ILE A 225 1.37 -4.13 -11.09
N GLY A 226 1.22 -3.36 -10.01
CA GLY A 226 2.02 -2.16 -9.77
C GLY A 226 3.52 -2.46 -9.65
N GLU A 227 3.89 -3.58 -9.02
CA GLU A 227 5.27 -4.05 -8.95
C GLU A 227 5.79 -4.48 -10.32
N MET A 228 5.00 -5.22 -11.11
CA MET A 228 5.37 -5.57 -12.49
C MET A 228 5.68 -4.34 -13.33
N ILE A 229 4.84 -3.31 -13.23
CA ILE A 229 5.06 -2.04 -13.94
C ILE A 229 6.32 -1.34 -13.42
N LEU A 230 6.55 -1.36 -12.10
CA LEU A 230 7.74 -0.81 -11.46
C LEU A 230 9.05 -1.50 -11.91
N LEU A 231 8.96 -2.74 -12.41
CA LEU A 231 10.09 -3.61 -12.70
C LEU A 231 10.19 -3.98 -14.18
N ASN A 232 9.58 -3.18 -15.07
CA ASN A 232 9.56 -3.40 -16.53
C ASN A 232 9.06 -4.79 -16.95
N GLY A 233 8.01 -5.28 -16.29
CA GLY A 233 7.37 -6.56 -16.60
C GLY A 233 7.93 -7.76 -15.83
N HIS A 234 8.84 -7.53 -14.88
CA HIS A 234 9.36 -8.56 -13.98
C HIS A 234 8.75 -8.48 -12.57
N LEU A 235 8.89 -9.53 -11.78
CA LEU A 235 8.53 -9.60 -10.36
C LEU A 235 9.74 -10.04 -9.56
N TYR A 236 9.83 -9.68 -8.28
CA TYR A 236 10.90 -10.23 -7.45
C TYR A 236 10.74 -11.74 -7.29
N SER A 237 11.86 -12.44 -7.38
CA SER A 237 11.91 -13.87 -7.12
C SER A 237 12.31 -14.10 -5.67
N PHE A 238 11.46 -14.78 -4.91
CA PHE A 238 11.72 -15.12 -3.50
C PHE A 238 12.69 -16.29 -3.32
N GLY A 239 13.12 -16.94 -4.41
CA GLY A 239 14.00 -18.09 -4.39
C GLY A 239 13.92 -18.89 -5.70
N SER A 240 14.60 -20.02 -5.76
CA SER A 240 14.57 -20.93 -6.91
C SER A 240 13.73 -22.16 -6.62
N GLY A 241 12.99 -22.63 -7.64
CA GLY A 241 12.25 -23.89 -7.59
C GLY A 241 10.76 -23.71 -7.90
N ILE A 242 10.02 -24.81 -7.98
CA ILE A 242 8.65 -24.86 -8.54
C ILE A 242 7.68 -23.86 -7.90
N LEU A 243 7.84 -23.52 -6.61
CA LEU A 243 6.98 -22.57 -5.91
C LEU A 243 7.36 -21.09 -6.10
N PHE A 244 8.60 -20.83 -6.49
CA PHE A 244 9.20 -19.51 -6.55
C PHE A 244 9.56 -19.07 -7.98
N ASP A 245 9.60 -20.03 -8.92
CA ASP A 245 9.82 -19.78 -10.33
C ASP A 245 8.50 -19.30 -10.98
N SER A 246 8.62 -18.32 -11.88
CA SER A 246 7.50 -17.81 -12.66
C SER A 246 6.89 -18.90 -13.52
N LEU A 247 5.56 -18.97 -13.59
CA LEU A 247 4.86 -19.93 -14.44
C LEU A 247 5.09 -19.57 -15.93
N PRO A 248 5.22 -20.56 -16.84
CA PRO A 248 5.57 -20.31 -18.25
C PRO A 248 4.53 -19.47 -19.02
N VAL A 249 3.34 -19.24 -18.45
CA VAL A 249 2.25 -18.44 -19.04
C VAL A 249 1.94 -17.19 -18.19
N ILE A 250 2.36 -17.15 -16.92
CA ILE A 250 1.99 -16.11 -15.95
C ILE A 250 3.26 -15.64 -15.24
N VAL A 251 3.53 -14.33 -15.28
CA VAL A 251 4.73 -13.74 -14.64
C VAL A 251 4.77 -14.01 -13.13
N CYS A 252 3.60 -14.14 -12.49
CA CYS A 252 3.49 -14.51 -11.07
C CYS A 252 3.97 -15.94 -10.78
N ALA A 253 4.73 -16.08 -9.70
CA ALA A 253 5.07 -17.37 -9.13
C ALA A 253 3.88 -17.93 -8.31
N PRO A 254 3.82 -19.25 -8.07
CA PRO A 254 2.79 -19.85 -7.22
C PRO A 254 2.72 -19.23 -5.81
N ILE A 255 3.85 -18.80 -5.25
CA ILE A 255 3.89 -18.10 -3.96
C ILE A 255 3.13 -16.76 -3.98
N ASP A 256 3.14 -16.03 -5.09
CA ASP A 256 2.42 -14.76 -5.23
C ASP A 256 0.91 -14.98 -5.20
N LEU A 257 0.44 -16.05 -5.84
CA LEU A 257 -0.96 -16.47 -5.77
C LEU A 257 -1.36 -16.86 -4.34
N ILE A 258 -0.47 -17.54 -3.61
CA ILE A 258 -0.69 -17.88 -2.20
C ILE A 258 -0.82 -16.60 -1.37
N ILE A 259 -0.01 -15.57 -1.62
CA ILE A 259 -0.06 -14.28 -0.92
C ILE A 259 -1.38 -13.54 -1.20
N ILE A 260 -1.83 -13.53 -2.46
CA ILE A 260 -3.13 -12.94 -2.86
C ILE A 260 -4.29 -13.68 -2.18
N LEU A 261 -4.25 -15.00 -2.14
CA LEU A 261 -5.26 -15.81 -1.46
C LEU A 261 -5.20 -15.62 0.06
N ALA A 262 -3.99 -15.53 0.64
CA ALA A 262 -3.79 -15.33 2.07
C ALA A 262 -4.40 -14.01 2.53
N SER A 263 -4.24 -12.91 1.79
CA SER A 263 -4.84 -11.61 2.14
C SER A 263 -6.38 -11.67 2.19
N GLY A 264 -6.99 -12.36 1.21
CA GLY A 264 -8.42 -12.61 1.16
C GLY A 264 -8.90 -13.52 2.30
N CYS A 265 -8.20 -14.63 2.55
CA CYS A 265 -8.53 -15.61 3.60
C CYS A 265 -8.43 -15.00 5.00
N ILE A 266 -7.37 -14.24 5.28
CA ILE A 266 -7.18 -13.53 6.56
C ILE A 266 -8.33 -12.53 6.76
N THR A 267 -8.68 -11.76 5.72
CA THR A 267 -9.80 -10.81 5.78
C THR A 267 -11.13 -11.54 6.04
N ALA A 268 -11.38 -12.66 5.37
CA ALA A 268 -12.58 -13.47 5.56
C ALA A 268 -12.67 -14.03 7.00
N LEU A 269 -11.54 -14.50 7.55
CA LEU A 269 -11.45 -15.00 8.92
C LEU A 269 -11.81 -13.89 9.92
N ILE A 270 -11.20 -12.71 9.77
CA ILE A 270 -11.44 -11.53 10.62
C ILE A 270 -12.94 -11.19 10.66
N PHE A 271 -13.59 -11.05 9.50
CA PHE A 271 -15.01 -10.69 9.46
C PHE A 271 -15.93 -11.83 9.89
N THR A 272 -15.52 -13.09 9.73
CA THR A 272 -16.27 -14.23 10.27
C THR A 272 -16.28 -14.20 11.80
N LEU A 273 -15.12 -13.92 12.42
CA LEU A 273 -14.99 -13.80 13.88
C LEU A 273 -15.75 -12.58 14.42
N LEU A 274 -15.64 -11.44 13.76
CA LEU A 274 -16.37 -10.22 14.15
C LEU A 274 -17.89 -10.39 14.06
N ASN A 275 -18.39 -11.06 13.02
CA ASN A 275 -19.82 -11.31 12.89
C ASN A 275 -20.34 -12.32 13.92
N LYS A 276 -19.56 -13.37 14.25
CA LYS A 276 -19.91 -14.31 15.33
C LYS A 276 -20.02 -13.59 16.68
N GLY A 277 -19.05 -12.75 17.02
CA GLY A 277 -19.06 -12.00 18.28
C GLY A 277 -20.26 -11.04 18.41
N LYS A 278 -20.76 -10.50 17.29
CA LYS A 278 -21.95 -9.64 17.30
C LYS A 278 -23.25 -10.40 17.55
N VAL A 279 -23.39 -11.59 16.97
CA VAL A 279 -24.56 -12.47 17.22
C VAL A 279 -24.60 -12.91 18.69
N SER A 280 -23.44 -13.19 19.29
CA SER A 280 -23.37 -13.50 20.73
C SER A 280 -23.71 -12.30 21.62
N ASP A 281 -23.29 -11.09 21.27
CA ASP A 281 -23.62 -9.86 22.02
C ASP A 281 -25.12 -9.47 21.89
N GLU A 282 -25.78 -9.78 20.77
CA GLU A 282 -27.22 -9.56 20.56
C GLU A 282 -28.10 -10.59 21.28
N ASN A 283 -27.65 -11.85 21.42
CA ASN A 283 -28.38 -12.88 22.19
C ASN A 283 -28.26 -12.74 23.71
N ASN A 284 -27.30 -11.96 24.20
CA ASN A 284 -27.05 -11.71 25.63
C ASN A 284 -27.64 -10.38 26.15
N ARG A 285 -28.40 -9.66 25.30
CA ARG A 285 -29.12 -8.43 25.65
C ARG A 285 -30.62 -8.65 25.57
#